data_AF-A0A1J5RF47-F1
#
_entry.id   AF-A0A1J5RF47-F1
#
_cell.length_a   1.000
_cell.length_b   1.000
_cell.length_c   1.000
_cell.angle_alpha   90.00
_cell.angle_beta   90.00
_cell.angle_gamma   90.00
#
_symmetry.space_group_name_H-M   'P 1'
#
loop_
_entity.id
_entity.type
_entity.pdbx_description
1 polymer ?
#
loop_
_entity_poly.entity_id
_entity_poly.type
_entity_poly.pdbx_seq_one_letter_code
_entity_poly.pdbx_strand_id
1 'polypeptide(L)'
;MASQTYPAKDFLYFAQAFHHGEPEHRSYVIAVGSLDVVDRLARTERDQHPDHGVAVYRVTIDQPASDHIHLIYYHSSEMGEKWTDRHGTNLKHSILE
;
A
#
# COMPACT_ATOMS: atom_id res chain seq x y z
N MET A 1 21.70 15.18 -29.99
CA MET A 1 21.60 14.97 -28.53
C MET A 1 20.68 16.05 -27.99
N ALA A 2 19.44 15.70 -27.66
CA ALA A 2 18.49 16.60 -27.02
C ALA A 2 17.84 15.82 -25.89
N SER A 3 17.95 16.38 -24.69
CA SER A 3 17.63 15.79 -23.41
C SER A 3 16.20 15.23 -23.40
N GLN A 4 16.07 13.93 -23.14
CA GLN A 4 14.79 13.36 -22.71
C GLN A 4 14.45 13.97 -21.36
N THR A 5 13.61 14.99 -21.37
CA THR A 5 12.84 15.39 -20.19
C THR A 5 11.96 14.19 -19.87
N TYR A 6 12.38 13.36 -18.92
CA TYR A 6 11.47 12.36 -18.34
C TYR A 6 10.25 13.13 -17.81
N PRO A 7 9.00 12.75 -18.16
CA PRO A 7 7.83 13.38 -17.57
C PRO A 7 7.92 13.25 -16.05
N ALA A 8 7.20 14.10 -15.34
CA ALA A 8 7.21 14.22 -13.90
C ALA A 8 6.76 12.92 -13.20
N LYS A 9 7.61 11.90 -13.23
CA LYS A 9 7.59 10.63 -12.49
C LYS A 9 6.15 10.27 -12.09
N ASP A 10 5.37 9.80 -13.05
CA ASP A 10 3.95 9.47 -12.87
C ASP A 10 3.83 8.27 -11.93
N PHE A 11 3.62 8.56 -10.64
CA PHE A 11 3.35 7.55 -9.63
C PHE A 11 1.85 7.49 -9.36
N LEU A 12 1.33 6.28 -9.21
CA LEU A 12 0.00 6.05 -8.64
C LEU A 12 0.14 5.44 -7.26
N TYR A 13 -0.88 5.64 -6.44
CA TYR A 13 -1.03 4.96 -5.17
C TYR A 13 -2.22 4.00 -5.26
N PHE A 14 -2.13 2.87 -4.60
CA PHE A 14 -3.30 2.01 -4.42
C PHE A 14 -3.33 1.42 -3.02
N ALA A 15 -4.55 1.19 -2.52
CA ALA A 15 -4.78 0.52 -1.26
C ALA A 15 -5.36 -0.87 -1.51
N GLN A 16 -4.87 -1.87 -0.78
CA GLN A 16 -5.32 -3.25 -0.85
C GLN A 16 -5.66 -3.76 0.54
N ALA A 17 -6.85 -4.34 0.68
CA ALA A 17 -7.28 -5.04 1.87
C ALA A 17 -6.87 -6.51 1.80
N PHE A 18 -6.52 -7.06 2.95
CA PHE A 18 -6.21 -8.46 3.18
C PHE A 18 -7.08 -8.97 4.33
N HIS A 19 -7.89 -9.99 4.05
CA HIS A 19 -8.70 -10.63 5.07
C HIS A 19 -7.77 -11.28 6.10
N HIS A 20 -7.90 -10.92 7.38
CA HIS A 20 -6.97 -11.35 8.43
C HIS A 20 -5.50 -11.09 8.08
N GLY A 21 -5.18 -10.03 7.34
CA GLY A 21 -3.77 -9.74 6.99
C GLY A 21 -3.06 -10.77 6.10
N GLU A 22 -3.74 -11.82 5.63
CA GLU A 22 -3.18 -12.89 4.82
C GLU A 22 -3.39 -12.59 3.32
N PRO A 23 -2.34 -12.30 2.53
CA PRO A 23 -2.49 -12.02 1.10
C PRO A 23 -2.97 -13.23 0.29
N GLU A 24 -2.81 -14.43 0.85
CA GLU A 24 -3.21 -15.71 0.27
C GLU A 24 -4.73 -15.95 0.38
N HIS A 25 -5.38 -15.27 1.33
CA HIS A 25 -6.81 -15.37 1.58
C HIS A 25 -7.52 -14.06 1.23
N ARG A 26 -8.18 -14.05 0.06
CA ARG A 26 -9.15 -13.02 -0.36
C ARG A 26 -8.64 -11.58 -0.16
N SER A 27 -7.85 -11.11 -1.11
CA SER A 27 -7.45 -9.70 -1.17
C SER A 27 -8.22 -8.95 -2.26
N TYR A 28 -8.44 -7.65 -2.05
CA TYR A 28 -9.04 -6.78 -3.06
C TYR A 28 -8.47 -5.36 -2.97
N VAL A 29 -8.49 -4.67 -4.11
CA VAL A 29 -8.07 -3.27 -4.19
C VAL A 29 -9.22 -2.38 -3.76
N ILE A 30 -8.97 -1.52 -2.77
CA ILE A 30 -9.94 -0.56 -2.21
C ILE A 30 -10.01 0.68 -3.11
N ALA A 31 -8.84 1.23 -3.48
CA ALA A 31 -8.75 2.48 -4.21
C ALA A 31 -7.45 2.57 -5.01
N VAL A 32 -7.48 3.34 -6.11
CA VAL A 32 -6.31 3.71 -6.91
C VAL A 32 -6.39 5.21 -7.21
N GLY A 33 -5.30 5.95 -7.01
CA GLY A 33 -5.26 7.38 -7.29
C GLY A 33 -4.16 8.14 -6.56
N SER A 34 -4.46 9.36 -6.14
CA SER A 34 -3.57 10.20 -5.33
C SER A 34 -3.47 9.66 -3.89
N LEU A 35 -2.31 9.83 -3.25
CA LEU A 35 -2.05 9.35 -1.89
C LEU A 35 -3.12 9.79 -0.87
N ASP A 36 -3.54 11.06 -0.88
CA ASP A 36 -4.53 11.58 0.08
C ASP A 36 -5.88 10.83 0.01
N VAL A 37 -6.38 10.59 -1.21
CA VAL A 37 -7.63 9.86 -1.43
C VAL A 37 -7.46 8.39 -1.03
N VAL A 38 -6.34 7.78 -1.41
CA VAL A 38 -6.07 6.36 -1.14
C VAL A 38 -5.90 6.11 0.36
N ASP A 39 -5.15 6.95 1.07
CA ASP A 39 -4.95 6.82 2.52
C ASP A 39 -6.25 7.03 3.30
N ARG A 40 -7.06 8.03 2.91
CA ARG A 40 -8.37 8.25 3.53
C ARG A 40 -9.30 7.05 3.38
N LEU A 41 -9.36 6.48 2.18
CA LEU A 41 -10.19 5.29 1.91
C LEU A 41 -9.63 4.04 2.60
N ALA A 42 -8.30 3.90 2.66
CA ALA A 42 -7.65 2.81 3.39
C ALA A 42 -7.99 2.81 4.89
N ARG A 43 -7.98 4.00 5.52
CA ARG A 43 -8.40 4.15 6.93
C ARG A 43 -9.88 3.85 7.11
N THR A 44 -10.72 4.35 6.21
CA THR A 44 -12.16 4.10 6.24
C THR A 44 -12.48 2.62 6.14
N GLU A 45 -11.80 1.89 5.25
CA GLU A 45 -11.94 0.44 5.11
C GLU A 45 -11.54 -0.28 6.41
N ARG A 46 -10.39 0.09 6.99
CA ARG A 46 -9.92 -0.47 8.27
C ARG A 46 -10.91 -0.23 9.41
N ASP A 47 -11.53 0.96 9.45
CA ASP A 47 -12.49 1.30 10.51
C ASP A 47 -13.82 0.55 10.34
N GLN A 48 -14.20 0.22 9.09
CA GLN A 48 -15.40 -0.58 8.80
C GLN A 48 -15.17 -2.09 8.95
N HIS A 49 -13.94 -2.54 8.69
CA HIS A 49 -13.52 -3.94 8.69
C HIS A 49 -12.23 -4.09 9.53
N PRO A 50 -12.34 -4.05 10.87
CA PRO A 50 -11.16 -4.09 11.76
C PRO A 50 -10.37 -5.40 11.68
N ASP A 51 -10.97 -6.45 11.15
CA ASP A 51 -10.38 -7.76 10.84
C ASP A 51 -9.51 -7.75 9.56
N HIS A 52 -9.59 -6.68 8.76
CA HIS A 52 -8.77 -6.52 7.56
C HIS A 52 -7.46 -5.78 7.85
N GLY A 53 -6.36 -6.27 7.27
CA GLY A 53 -5.12 -5.51 7.15
C GLY A 53 -5.15 -4.72 5.86
N VAL A 54 -4.84 -3.42 5.89
CA VAL A 54 -4.86 -2.57 4.69
C VAL A 54 -3.47 -2.04 4.39
N ALA A 55 -2.93 -2.41 3.22
CA ALA A 55 -1.66 -1.88 2.72
C ALA A 55 -1.89 -0.78 1.69
N VAL A 56 -1.09 0.28 1.79
CA VAL A 56 -1.03 1.36 0.80
C VAL A 56 0.32 1.29 0.10
N TYR A 57 0.28 1.13 -1.22
CA TYR A 57 1.45 1.04 -2.06
C TYR A 57 1.59 2.27 -2.96
N ARG A 58 2.84 2.53 -3.35
CA ARG A 58 3.21 3.44 -4.43
C ARG A 58 3.74 2.61 -5.59
N VAL A 59 3.29 2.93 -6.81
CA VAL A 59 3.72 2.27 -8.03
C VAL A 59 4.19 3.30 -9.04
N THR A 60 5.26 2.98 -9.75
CA THR A 60 5.69 3.75 -10.93
C THR A 60 4.90 3.27 -12.14
N ILE A 61 4.23 4.19 -12.84
CA ILE A 61 3.48 3.87 -14.05
C ILE A 61 4.45 3.40 -15.16
N ASP A 62 3.97 2.51 -16.03
CA ASP A 62 4.71 1.92 -17.15
C ASP A 62 5.96 1.12 -16.78
N GLN A 63 6.04 0.65 -15.53
CA GLN A 63 7.11 -0.22 -15.04
C GLN A 63 6.56 -1.56 -14.54
N PRO A 64 7.34 -2.66 -14.66
CA PRO A 64 6.95 -3.95 -14.09
C PRO A 64 6.73 -3.85 -12.58
N ALA A 65 5.58 -4.38 -12.15
CA ALA A 65 5.14 -4.39 -10.76
C ALA A 65 6.16 -5.01 -9.79
N SER A 66 6.86 -6.06 -10.21
CA SER A 66 7.79 -6.83 -9.37
C SER A 66 8.96 -6.02 -8.80
N ASP A 67 9.36 -4.93 -9.46
CA ASP A 67 10.52 -4.11 -9.06
C ASP A 67 10.12 -2.70 -8.57
N HIS A 68 8.85 -2.30 -8.74
CA HIS A 68 8.44 -0.89 -8.60
C HIS A 68 7.18 -0.67 -7.76
N ILE A 69 6.71 -1.70 -7.04
CA ILE A 69 5.70 -1.56 -5.99
C ILE A 69 6.43 -1.36 -4.66
N HIS A 70 6.14 -0.24 -3.99
CA HIS A 70 6.70 0.09 -2.69
C HIS A 70 5.59 0.23 -1.65
N LEU A 71 5.65 -0.50 -0.54
CA LEU A 71 4.75 -0.27 0.58
C LEU A 71 5.07 1.08 1.23
N ILE A 72 4.04 1.90 1.42
CA ILE A 72 4.13 3.20 2.09
C ILE A 72 3.53 3.12 3.49
N TYR A 73 2.30 2.59 3.60
CA TYR A 73 1.60 2.44 4.88
C TYR A 73 1.02 1.05 5.00
N TYR A 74 0.97 0.56 6.25
CA TYR A 74 0.22 -0.63 6.59
C TYR A 74 -0.64 -0.34 7.82
N HIS A 75 -1.95 -0.38 7.64
CA HIS A 75 -2.93 -0.34 8.72
C HIS A 75 -3.20 -1.78 9.14
N SER A 76 -2.61 -2.20 10.25
CA SER A 76 -2.78 -3.54 10.80
C SER A 76 -4.23 -3.80 11.19
N SER A 77 -4.66 -5.05 11.01
CA SER A 77 -5.91 -5.54 11.59
C SER A 77 -5.82 -5.57 13.12
N GLU A 78 -6.96 -5.51 13.80
CA GLU A 78 -7.06 -5.67 15.26
C GLU A 78 -6.63 -7.07 15.73
N MET A 79 -6.64 -8.05 14.82
CA MET A 79 -6.16 -9.41 15.10
C MET A 79 -4.63 -9.50 15.23
N GLY A 80 -3.90 -8.40 15.05
CA GLY A 80 -2.52 -8.28 15.50
C GLY A 80 -1.49 -8.97 14.60
N GLU A 81 -1.82 -9.18 13.33
CA GLU A 81 -0.90 -9.81 12.39
C GLU A 81 0.14 -8.80 11.90
N LYS A 82 1.37 -9.01 12.38
CA LYS A 82 2.54 -8.23 11.96
C LYS A 82 2.91 -8.62 10.54
N TRP A 83 2.52 -7.81 9.56
CA TRP A 83 3.08 -7.92 8.22
C TRP A 83 4.57 -7.56 8.29
N THR A 84 5.42 -8.58 8.19
CA THR A 84 6.87 -8.41 8.02
C THR A 84 7.16 -8.59 6.54
N ASP A 85 7.45 -7.49 5.85
CA ASP A 85 7.94 -7.53 4.48
C ASP A 85 9.19 -8.43 4.44
N ARG A 86 9.10 -9.62 3.81
CA ARG A 86 10.24 -10.55 3.71
C ARG A 86 11.39 -9.98 2.85
N HIS A 87 11.19 -8.83 2.20
CA HIS A 87 12.20 -8.10 1.42
C HIS A 87 12.58 -6.75 2.03
N GLY A 88 11.97 -6.36 3.15
CA GLY A 88 12.09 -5.05 3.77
C GLY A 88 12.41 -5.17 5.24
N THR A 89 13.67 -5.41 5.56
CA THR A 89 14.23 -5.51 6.93
C THR A 89 14.14 -4.21 7.76
N ASN A 90 13.23 -3.27 7.44
CA ASN A 90 13.07 -2.04 8.22
C ASN A 90 11.78 -1.24 7.99
N LEU A 91 10.63 -1.86 7.74
CA LEU A 91 9.36 -1.14 7.95
C LEU A 91 9.03 -1.18 9.44
N LYS A 92 9.73 -0.34 10.20
CA LYS A 92 9.34 0.01 11.55
C LYS A 92 7.92 0.56 11.47
N HIS A 93 7.03 -0.04 12.25
CA HIS A 93 5.77 0.56 12.66
C HIS A 93 6.00 2.06 12.91
N SER A 94 5.60 2.91 11.96
CA SER A 94 5.41 4.32 12.26
C SER A 94 4.09 4.38 13.01
N ILE A 95 4.18 4.06 14.30
CA ILE A 95 3.27 4.55 15.31
C ILE A 95 3.30 6.07 15.14
N LEU A 96 2.20 6.63 14.64
CA LEU A 96 1.87 8.01 14.93
C LEU A 96 1.25 7.96 16.33
N GLU A 97 1.93 8.66 17.25
CA GLU A 97 1.78 8.81 18.71
C GLU A 97 2.79 8.06 19.58
#